data_AF-A0A8S3W7X5-F1
#
_entry.id   AF-A0A8S3W7X5-F1
#
_cell.length_a   1.000
_cell.length_b   1.000
_cell.length_c   1.000
_cell.angle_alpha   90.00
_cell.angle_beta   90.00
_cell.angle_gamma   90.00
#
_symmetry.space_group_name_H-M   'P 1'
#
loop_
_entity.id
_entity.type
_entity.pdbx_description
1 polymer ?
#
loop_
_entity_poly.entity_id
_entity_poly.type
_entity_poly.pdbx_seq_one_letter_code
_entity_poly.pdbx_strand_id
1 'polypeptide(L)'
;MAAKQNSIVNDGQATSEDIPLTSLEESLLSLEKLDRASPELWPEQIPGVSEFANLQNDNQSPPSWKGLTKDDYSYMQQLGSLSTSGLIMEVKRLHDVAYQLGLEEAKEMTRGKYLNIFSSRRQR
;
A
#
# COMPACT_ATOMS: atom_id res chain seq x y z
N MET A 1 49.11 -51.23 2.31
CA MET A 1 47.72 -50.85 2.62
C MET A 1 47.72 -49.41 3.08
N ALA A 2 46.70 -48.66 2.66
CA ALA A 2 46.74 -47.24 2.35
C ALA A 2 46.90 -46.28 3.54
N ALA A 3 47.72 -45.25 3.34
CA ALA A 3 47.57 -43.96 3.98
C ALA A 3 46.75 -43.06 3.04
N LYS A 4 45.66 -42.46 3.52
CA LYS A 4 45.02 -41.34 2.86
C LYS A 4 44.55 -40.35 3.92
N GLN A 5 45.38 -39.33 4.14
CA GLN A 5 44.92 -38.03 4.61
C GLN A 5 43.88 -37.52 3.61
N ASN A 6 42.72 -37.07 4.09
CA ASN A 6 41.80 -36.30 3.26
C ASN A 6 41.70 -34.89 3.80
N SER A 7 42.08 -33.99 2.91
CA SER A 7 42.28 -32.56 3.02
C SER A 7 40.98 -31.80 3.19
N ILE A 8 41.05 -30.80 4.06
CA ILE A 8 40.18 -29.61 4.13
C ILE A 8 40.06 -28.98 2.74
N VAL A 9 38.83 -28.79 2.27
CA VAL A 9 38.45 -27.87 1.17
C VAL A 9 37.16 -27.21 1.64
N ASN A 10 37.27 -26.10 2.37
CA ASN A 10 37.16 -24.72 1.90
C ASN A 10 35.73 -24.40 1.42
N ASP A 11 34.94 -23.85 2.36
CA ASP A 11 33.71 -23.09 2.10
C ASP A 11 34.04 -21.94 1.14
N GLY A 12 33.81 -22.19 -0.14
CA GLY A 12 33.83 -21.19 -1.19
C GLY A 12 32.55 -20.37 -1.11
N GLN A 13 32.67 -19.24 -0.43
CA GLN A 13 31.81 -18.08 -0.49
C GLN A 13 31.37 -17.81 -1.94
N ALA A 14 30.13 -18.15 -2.28
CA ALA A 14 29.52 -17.81 -3.55
C ALA A 14 29.22 -16.30 -3.54
N THR A 15 30.18 -15.51 -3.99
CA THR A 15 29.99 -14.10 -4.33
C THR A 15 29.01 -14.00 -5.49
N SER A 16 27.95 -13.21 -5.32
CA SER A 16 26.82 -13.01 -6.23
C SER A 16 27.13 -12.43 -7.63
N GLU A 17 28.38 -12.48 -8.09
CA GLU A 17 28.86 -11.70 -9.25
C GLU A 17 29.14 -12.53 -10.52
N ASP A 18 29.02 -13.87 -10.49
CA ASP A 18 29.34 -14.72 -11.65
C ASP A 18 28.15 -15.55 -12.17
N ILE A 19 26.94 -14.99 -12.14
CA ILE A 19 25.83 -15.58 -12.92
C ILE A 19 25.99 -15.07 -14.36
N PRO A 20 26.20 -15.93 -15.37
CA PRO A 20 26.26 -15.50 -16.76
C PRO A 20 25.01 -14.69 -17.10
N LEU A 21 25.15 -13.49 -17.67
CA LEU A 21 24.04 -12.57 -17.93
C LEU A 21 22.86 -13.24 -18.65
N THR A 22 23.16 -14.18 -19.55
CA THR A 22 22.19 -14.98 -20.31
C THR A 22 21.35 -15.90 -19.40
N SER A 23 21.95 -16.45 -18.34
CA SER A 23 21.26 -17.28 -17.35
C SER A 23 20.34 -16.45 -16.45
N LEU A 24 20.69 -15.19 -16.18
CA LEU A 24 19.83 -14.28 -15.42
C LEU A 24 18.64 -13.82 -16.27
N GLU A 25 18.85 -13.50 -17.54
CA GLU A 25 17.76 -13.17 -18.48
C GLU A 25 16.78 -14.33 -18.65
N GLU A 26 17.26 -15.58 -18.77
CA GLU A 26 16.40 -16.76 -18.80
C GLU A 26 15.59 -16.94 -17.51
N SER A 27 16.16 -16.63 -16.35
CA SER A 27 15.44 -16.71 -15.07
C SER A 27 14.39 -15.61 -14.89
N LEU A 28 14.53 -14.48 -15.58
CA LEU A 28 13.60 -13.33 -15.52
C LEU A 28 12.46 -13.45 -16.53
N LEU A 29 12.56 -14.35 -17.51
CA LEU A 29 11.51 -14.65 -18.46
C LEU A 29 10.43 -15.52 -17.80
N SER A 30 9.26 -14.93 -17.50
CA SER A 30 8.10 -15.70 -17.07
C SER A 30 7.32 -16.21 -18.29
N LEU A 31 7.18 -17.54 -18.39
CA LEU A 31 6.33 -18.21 -19.39
C LEU A 31 4.87 -18.37 -18.89
N GLU A 32 4.49 -17.62 -17.86
CA GLU A 32 3.15 -17.64 -17.28
C GLU A 32 2.15 -17.08 -18.29
N LYS A 33 1.18 -17.90 -18.71
CA LYS A 33 0.02 -17.42 -19.45
C LYS A 33 -0.92 -16.73 -18.47
N LEU A 34 -1.08 -15.42 -18.62
CA LEU A 34 -2.08 -14.61 -17.93
C LEU A 34 -3.50 -14.90 -18.47
N ASP A 35 -3.90 -16.18 -18.55
CA ASP A 35 -5.29 -16.60 -18.88
C ASP A 35 -6.24 -16.39 -17.70
N ARG A 36 -5.79 -15.65 -16.67
CA ARG A 36 -6.65 -15.07 -15.66
C ARG A 36 -7.26 -13.80 -16.22
N ALA A 37 -8.54 -13.86 -16.60
CA ALA A 37 -9.36 -12.66 -16.62
C ALA A 37 -9.15 -11.92 -15.28
N SER A 38 -9.02 -10.60 -15.32
CA SER A 38 -8.91 -9.77 -14.11
C SER A 38 -9.88 -10.29 -13.05
N PRO A 39 -9.43 -10.51 -11.80
CA PRO A 39 -10.29 -11.05 -10.76
C PRO A 39 -11.63 -10.32 -10.74
N GLU A 40 -12.74 -11.07 -10.75
CA GLU A 40 -14.07 -10.49 -10.65
C GLU A 40 -14.10 -9.62 -9.40
N LEU A 41 -14.39 -8.33 -9.62
CA LEU A 41 -14.22 -7.28 -8.65
C LEU A 41 -15.27 -7.45 -7.54
N TRP A 42 -14.94 -8.24 -6.52
CA TRP A 42 -15.77 -8.62 -5.38
C TRP A 42 -17.07 -9.36 -5.79
N PRO A 43 -17.27 -10.62 -5.37
CA PRO A 43 -18.47 -11.38 -5.73
C PRO A 43 -19.78 -10.79 -5.14
N GLU A 44 -19.71 -9.92 -4.13
CA GLU A 44 -20.87 -9.17 -3.64
C GLU A 44 -20.89 -7.74 -4.17
N GLN A 45 -21.95 -7.39 -4.92
CA GLN A 45 -22.26 -6.00 -5.23
C GLN A 45 -22.63 -5.26 -3.95
N ILE A 46 -21.65 -4.60 -3.34
CA ILE A 46 -21.92 -3.60 -2.30
C ILE A 46 -22.70 -2.47 -2.97
N PRO A 47 -23.93 -2.14 -2.50
CA PRO A 47 -24.72 -1.05 -3.07
C PRO A 47 -23.88 0.24 -3.10
N GLY A 48 -23.71 0.81 -4.28
CA GLY A 48 -22.86 1.98 -4.53
C GLY A 48 -21.52 1.67 -5.19
N VAL A 49 -20.86 0.53 -4.92
CA VAL A 49 -19.52 0.23 -5.50
C VAL A 49 -19.60 -0.14 -6.99
N SER A 50 -20.67 -0.83 -7.40
CA SER A 50 -20.90 -1.26 -8.78
C SER A 50 -21.08 -0.08 -9.76
N GLU A 51 -21.60 1.05 -9.28
CA GLU A 51 -21.72 2.27 -10.10
C GLU A 51 -20.35 2.88 -10.39
N PHE A 52 -19.38 2.79 -9.47
CA PHE A 52 -18.03 3.35 -9.65
C PHE A 52 -17.11 2.49 -10.53
N ALA A 53 -17.30 1.17 -10.54
CA ALA A 53 -16.45 0.24 -11.30
C ALA A 53 -16.59 0.40 -12.83
N ASN A 54 -17.78 0.78 -13.31
CA ASN A 54 -18.05 0.99 -14.73
C ASN A 54 -17.60 2.37 -15.25
N LEU A 55 -17.10 3.27 -14.39
CA LEU A 55 -16.42 4.49 -14.81
C LEU A 55 -14.93 4.20 -15.09
N GLN A 56 -14.66 3.25 -15.99
CA GLN A 56 -13.40 3.30 -16.74
C GLN A 56 -13.48 4.54 -17.65
N ASN A 57 -13.11 5.66 -17.04
CA ASN A 57 -13.14 6.98 -17.63
C ASN A 57 -12.03 7.07 -18.68
N ASP A 58 -12.39 6.96 -19.96
CA ASP A 58 -11.51 7.21 -21.11
C ASP A 58 -10.96 8.66 -21.14
N ASN A 59 -11.40 9.53 -20.24
CA ASN A 59 -10.82 10.85 -19.99
C ASN A 59 -10.20 10.92 -18.59
N GLN A 60 -9.07 10.25 -18.38
CA GLN A 60 -8.19 10.52 -17.24
C GLN A 60 -7.53 11.91 -17.40
N SER A 61 -8.33 12.98 -17.31
CA SER A 61 -7.75 14.29 -17.00
C SER A 61 -7.11 14.20 -15.61
N PRO A 62 -5.90 14.74 -15.39
CA PRO A 62 -5.32 14.80 -14.06
C PRO A 62 -6.33 15.37 -13.06
N PRO A 63 -6.38 14.86 -11.82
CA PRO A 63 -7.28 15.37 -10.81
C PRO A 63 -7.13 16.88 -10.71
N SER A 64 -8.26 17.58 -10.75
CA SER A 64 -8.29 19.03 -10.69
C SER A 64 -7.94 19.47 -9.27
N TRP A 65 -6.69 19.88 -9.03
CA TRP A 65 -6.19 20.45 -7.76
C TRP A 65 -6.80 21.83 -7.41
N LYS A 66 -8.01 22.11 -7.89
CA LYS A 66 -8.74 23.35 -7.60
C LYS A 66 -9.23 23.30 -6.16
N GLY A 67 -8.85 24.30 -5.36
CA GLY A 67 -9.28 24.42 -3.96
C GLY A 67 -8.16 24.28 -2.93
N LEU A 68 -6.91 24.02 -3.35
CA LEU A 68 -5.78 24.11 -2.42
C LEU A 68 -5.61 25.54 -1.91
N THR A 69 -5.57 25.66 -0.59
CA THR A 69 -5.25 26.91 0.10
C THR A 69 -3.74 27.19 0.01
N LYS A 70 -3.35 28.42 0.30
CA LYS A 70 -1.92 28.80 0.36
C LYS A 70 -1.16 27.94 1.37
N ASP A 71 -1.81 27.56 2.45
CA ASP A 71 -1.22 26.75 3.52
C ASP A 71 -0.97 25.33 3.02
N ASP A 72 -1.86 24.75 2.22
CA ASP A 72 -1.68 23.42 1.62
C ASP A 72 -0.43 23.37 0.72
N TYR A 73 -0.22 24.42 -0.09
CA TYR A 73 1.00 24.53 -0.91
C TYR A 73 2.26 24.63 -0.06
N SER A 74 2.20 25.38 1.06
CA SER A 74 3.33 25.50 1.98
C SER A 74 3.67 24.16 2.63
N TYR A 75 2.64 23.38 3.00
CA TYR A 75 2.81 22.07 3.61
C TYR A 75 3.34 21.04 2.62
N MET A 76 2.84 21.03 1.37
CA MET A 76 3.40 20.22 0.30
C MET A 76 4.88 20.52 0.06
N GLN A 77 5.25 21.80 0.00
CA GLN A 77 6.64 22.20 -0.18
C GLN A 77 7.51 21.76 1.01
N GLN A 78 7.00 21.88 2.24
CA GLN A 78 7.66 21.40 3.44
C GLN A 78 7.92 19.89 3.37
N LEU A 79 6.89 19.09 3.07
CA LEU A 79 7.01 17.65 2.91
C LEU A 79 8.00 17.25 1.80
N GLY A 80 7.97 17.96 0.66
CA GLY A 80 8.88 17.71 -0.46
C GLY A 80 10.34 18.06 -0.17
N SER A 81 10.60 18.92 0.82
CA SER A 81 11.96 19.28 1.26
C SER A 81 12.57 18.33 2.29
N LEU A 82 11.80 17.36 2.80
CA LEU A 82 12.30 16.39 3.78
C LEU A 82 13.26 15.39 3.12
N SER A 83 14.24 14.91 3.90
CA SER A 83 15.01 13.74 3.50
C SER A 83 14.14 12.48 3.49
N THR A 84 14.58 11.41 2.82
CA THR A 84 13.84 10.15 2.77
C THR A 84 13.55 9.60 4.18
N SER A 85 14.50 9.72 5.11
CA SER A 85 14.29 9.31 6.51
C SER A 85 13.30 10.21 7.22
N GLY A 86 13.33 11.53 6.98
CA GLY A 86 12.37 12.49 7.51
C GLY A 86 10.94 12.20 7.03
N LEU A 87 10.78 11.89 5.74
CA LEU A 87 9.49 11.53 5.16
C LEU A 87 8.94 10.25 5.78
N ILE A 88 9.78 9.22 5.96
CA ILE A 88 9.36 7.96 6.63
C ILE A 88 8.90 8.22 8.06
N MET A 89 9.59 9.08 8.81
CA MET A 89 9.18 9.44 10.18
C MET A 89 7.85 10.18 10.17
N GLU A 90 7.64 11.12 9.24
CA GLU A 90 6.38 11.86 9.14
C GLU A 90 5.21 10.95 8.77
N VAL A 91 5.42 9.98 7.88
CA VAL A 91 4.41 8.95 7.57
C VAL A 91 4.06 8.11 8.79
N LYS A 92 5.06 7.67 9.57
CA LYS A 92 4.81 6.95 10.84
C LYS A 92 4.04 7.80 11.85
N ARG A 93 4.43 9.06 12.01
CA ARG A 93 3.75 10.00 12.90
C ARG A 93 2.28 10.17 12.50
N LEU A 94 2.01 10.34 11.20
CA LEU A 94 0.64 10.49 10.70
C LEU A 94 -0.18 9.22 10.90
N HIS A 95 0.42 8.04 10.68
CA HIS A 95 -0.20 6.75 10.98
C HIS A 95 -0.61 6.63 12.45
N ASP A 96 0.28 6.99 13.37
CA ASP A 96 0.02 6.91 14.81
C ASP A 96 -1.10 7.88 15.23
N VAL A 97 -1.13 9.09 14.67
CA VAL A 97 -2.20 10.06 14.89
C VAL A 97 -3.54 9.54 14.34
N ALA A 98 -3.55 9.00 13.13
CA ALA A 98 -4.76 8.45 12.53
C ALA A 98 -5.31 7.28 13.36
N TYR A 99 -4.44 6.42 13.89
CA TYR A 99 -4.84 5.34 14.79
C TYR A 99 -5.46 5.86 16.09
N GLN A 100 -4.81 6.83 16.76
CA GLN A 100 -5.33 7.44 17.98
C GLN A 100 -6.69 8.11 17.74
N LEU A 101 -6.81 8.88 16.67
CA LEU A 101 -8.06 9.53 16.29
C LEU A 101 -9.18 8.52 16.03
N GLY A 102 -8.88 7.40 15.36
CA GLY A 102 -9.86 6.34 15.12
C GLY A 102 -10.36 5.68 16.41
N LEU A 103 -9.48 5.49 17.41
CA LEU A 103 -9.89 5.00 18.73
C LEU A 103 -10.82 5.99 19.46
N GLU A 104 -10.49 7.28 19.39
CA GLU A 104 -11.31 8.35 20.00
C GLU A 104 -12.68 8.46 19.32
N GLU A 105 -12.70 8.45 17.98
CA GLU A 105 -13.93 8.47 17.20
C GLU A 105 -14.81 7.26 17.53
N ALA A 106 -14.25 6.05 17.57
CA ALA A 106 -15.01 4.84 17.91
C ALA A 106 -15.63 4.92 19.31
N LYS A 107 -14.91 5.50 20.28
CA LYS A 107 -15.41 5.73 21.64
C LYS A 107 -16.56 6.73 21.64
N GLU A 108 -16.43 7.86 20.96
CA GLU A 108 -17.48 8.87 20.89
C GLU A 108 -18.70 8.39 20.10
N MET A 109 -18.51 7.61 19.05
CA MET A 109 -19.60 6.96 18.31
C MET A 109 -20.38 5.98 19.19
N THR A 110 -19.66 5.17 19.97
CA THR A 110 -20.25 4.25 20.95
C THR A 110 -21.03 5.02 22.03
N ARG A 111 -20.46 6.11 22.53
CA ARG A 111 -21.14 7.01 23.48
C ARG A 111 -22.40 7.62 22.87
N GLY A 112 -22.35 8.10 21.63
CA GLY A 112 -23.50 8.63 20.91
C GLY A 112 -24.63 7.61 20.75
N LYS A 113 -24.28 6.33 20.49
CA LYS A 113 -25.24 5.23 20.46
C LYS A 113 -25.95 5.03 21.79
N TYR A 114 -25.22 5.03 22.92
CA TYR A 114 -25.82 4.90 24.25
C TYR A 114 -26.67 6.10 24.66
N LEU A 115 -26.29 7.30 24.21
CA LEU A 115 -27.08 8.51 24.41
C LEU A 115 -28.24 8.64 23.42
N ASN A 116 -28.40 7.68 22.51
CA ASN A 116 -29.47 7.59 21.53
C ASN A 116 -29.63 8.86 20.66
N ILE A 117 -28.55 9.62 20.45
CA ILE A 117 -28.59 10.88 19.69
C ILE A 117 -28.89 10.67 18.21
N PHE A 118 -28.65 9.46 17.71
CA PHE A 118 -28.94 9.04 16.34
C PHE A 118 -30.36 8.47 16.17
N SER A 119 -31.15 8.36 17.25
CA SER A 119 -32.56 8.02 17.10
C SER A 119 -33.28 9.17 16.42
N SER A 120 -33.57 8.98 15.14
CA SER A 120 -34.45 9.88 14.41
C SER A 120 -35.78 9.95 15.16
N ARG A 121 -36.19 11.17 15.50
CA ARG A 121 -37.49 11.47 16.10
C ARG A 121 -38.58 11.17 15.06
N ARG A 122 -38.84 9.89 14.79
CA ARG A 122 -40.02 9.45 14.03
C ARG A 122 -41.24 9.74 14.90
N GLN A 123 -41.65 11.00 14.89
CA GLN A 123 -42.98 11.42 15.29
C GLN A 123 -43.94 10.73 14.30
N ARG A 124 -44.79 9.87 14.85
CA ARG A 124 -46.00 9.36 14.20
C ARG A 124 -47.03 10.48 14.12
#